data_AF-A0A1D3L6K0-F1
#
_entry.id   AF-A0A1D3L6K0-F1
#
_cell.length_a   1.000
_cell.length_b   1.000
_cell.length_c   1.000
_cell.angle_alpha   90.00
_cell.angle_beta   90.00
_cell.angle_gamma   90.00
#
_symmetry.space_group_name_H-M   'P 1'
#
loop_
_entity.id
_entity.type
_entity.pdbx_description
1 polymer ?
#
loop_
_entity_poly.entity_id
_entity_poly.type
_entity_poly.pdbx_seq_one_letter_code
_entity_poly.pdbx_strand_id
1 'polypeptide(L)'
;TVEEKLDNIIKSIEKLENDHHSSEKKDSNMQYNSQLNEMTELFNTEIKIIENKIIEKNSLIDKLTKMRKECLLFSYTTLVATLKSKVINYSEFITSATKFSKEYLEYINNSTDSLNNDIDELQTKYNLNQTKKHMVSNITHITNDKNNLIEKEKEATQAINNLTKLFKIDFQNADANMLYYNKLQMTYFYSQLQKSIESIKQLYRKIRAFKLSNIYLINEKYFDISKQFDNILQLQKNKLTENLNNLKEIEQYVSDKKITFLHTVNGNTNSNFNELKEIYDNIISRENKAHDIENVNNKENENIMLYTDTITKLTEKIQNILNFVTTYENNDNIIKQHIQDIDENYVSKIKEILKNTIQSFQQIQNKINEIKAQFYGNSNINSIIITISQNANDVKTLFTKDLTIEKELTQIQNRLENIKNAAHENRNEQIAKYVNTIHNYAEHQFTKIKNNPNKDEIWNTMEIIRNYNK
;
A
#
# COMPACT_ATOMS: atom_id res chain seq x y z
N THR A 1 -58.80 75.39 -10.68
CA THR A 1 -58.03 74.43 -11.51
C THR A 1 -57.83 75.00 -12.91
N VAL A 2 -57.00 74.38 -13.76
CA VAL A 2 -56.88 74.79 -15.18
C VAL A 2 -58.21 74.62 -15.91
N GLU A 3 -58.95 73.55 -15.58
CA GLU A 3 -60.32 73.32 -16.05
C GLU A 3 -61.24 74.48 -15.68
N GLU A 4 -61.24 74.95 -14.42
CA GLU A 4 -62.04 76.12 -14.01
C GLU A 4 -61.65 77.40 -14.76
N LYS A 5 -60.37 77.59 -15.07
CA LYS A 5 -59.91 78.77 -15.84
C LYS A 5 -60.36 78.72 -17.30
N LEU A 6 -60.20 77.57 -17.96
CA LEU A 6 -60.64 77.38 -19.34
C LEU A 6 -62.17 77.45 -19.44
N ASP A 7 -62.89 76.85 -18.49
CA ASP A 7 -64.35 76.87 -18.40
C ASP A 7 -64.88 78.31 -18.19
N ASN A 8 -64.20 79.12 -17.38
CA ASN A 8 -64.53 80.54 -17.21
C ASN A 8 -64.28 81.37 -18.48
N ILE A 9 -63.22 81.07 -19.25
CA ILE A 9 -62.93 81.75 -20.52
C ILE A 9 -63.97 81.33 -21.57
N ILE A 10 -64.31 80.04 -21.68
CA ILE A 10 -65.34 79.52 -22.58
C ILE A 10 -66.70 80.16 -22.27
N LYS A 11 -67.14 80.17 -21.00
CA LYS A 11 -68.38 80.84 -20.58
C LYS A 11 -68.40 82.33 -20.91
N SER A 12 -67.24 82.99 -20.87
CA SER A 12 -67.12 84.41 -21.22
C SER A 12 -67.23 84.63 -22.73
N ILE A 13 -66.65 83.74 -23.55
CA ILE A 13 -66.80 83.73 -25.01
C ILE A 13 -68.26 83.48 -25.40
N GLU A 14 -68.89 82.43 -24.86
CA GLU A 14 -70.30 82.09 -25.12
C GLU A 14 -71.24 83.23 -24.75
N LYS A 15 -70.99 83.91 -23.63
CA LYS A 15 -71.78 85.09 -23.23
C LYS A 15 -71.63 86.24 -24.22
N LEU A 16 -70.41 86.52 -24.68
CA LEU A 16 -70.16 87.56 -25.67
C LEU A 16 -70.80 87.26 -27.02
N GLU A 17 -70.76 86.00 -27.49
CA GLU A 17 -71.42 85.56 -28.73
C GLU A 17 -72.94 85.74 -28.67
N ASN A 18 -73.55 85.36 -27.53
CA ASN A 18 -74.98 85.53 -27.30
C ASN A 18 -75.39 87.01 -27.25
N ASP A 19 -74.60 87.86 -26.61
CA ASP A 19 -74.85 89.30 -26.52
C ASP A 19 -74.73 89.98 -27.90
N HIS A 20 -73.83 89.51 -28.78
CA HIS A 20 -73.68 90.02 -30.14
C HIS A 20 -74.82 89.64 -31.09
N HIS A 21 -75.33 88.40 -31.01
CA HIS A 21 -76.49 87.96 -31.80
C HIS A 21 -77.77 88.78 -31.50
N SER A 22 -77.81 89.49 -30.37
CA SER A 22 -78.94 90.35 -29.99
C SER A 22 -78.84 91.82 -30.48
N SER A 23 -77.74 92.22 -31.14
CA SER A 23 -77.44 93.62 -31.51
C SER A 23 -77.25 93.83 -33.02
N GLU A 24 -78.29 94.28 -33.74
CA GLU A 24 -78.28 94.55 -35.21
C GLU A 24 -77.62 95.90 -35.63
N LYS A 25 -76.57 96.40 -34.95
CA LYS A 25 -75.92 97.70 -35.31
C LYS A 25 -74.52 97.55 -35.93
N LYS A 26 -74.29 98.18 -37.08
CA LYS A 26 -73.01 98.11 -37.83
C LYS A 26 -71.75 98.56 -37.05
N ASP A 27 -71.88 99.46 -36.07
CA ASP A 27 -70.74 99.95 -35.25
C ASP A 27 -70.34 99.00 -34.11
N SER A 28 -71.19 98.03 -33.71
CA SER A 28 -70.87 97.08 -32.63
C SER A 28 -69.96 95.93 -33.06
N ASN A 29 -69.82 95.68 -34.37
CA ASN A 29 -69.00 94.58 -34.90
C ASN A 29 -67.51 94.76 -34.64
N MET A 30 -66.98 96.01 -34.65
CA MET A 30 -65.54 96.24 -34.40
C MET A 30 -65.16 95.97 -32.95
N GLN A 31 -65.98 96.41 -32.00
CA GLN A 31 -65.72 96.23 -30.57
C GLN A 31 -65.89 94.76 -30.15
N TYR A 32 -66.91 94.08 -30.67
CA TYR A 32 -67.10 92.65 -30.49
C TYR A 32 -65.94 91.82 -31.03
N ASN A 33 -65.52 92.08 -32.27
CA ASN A 33 -64.39 91.37 -32.87
C ASN A 33 -63.09 91.57 -32.07
N SER A 34 -62.88 92.77 -31.51
CA SER A 34 -61.74 93.04 -30.64
C SER A 34 -61.77 92.21 -29.35
N GLN A 35 -62.92 92.14 -28.67
CA GLN A 35 -63.08 91.41 -27.41
C GLN A 35 -63.06 89.88 -27.60
N LEU A 36 -63.64 89.39 -28.69
CA LEU A 36 -63.58 87.98 -29.07
C LEU A 36 -62.15 87.55 -29.40
N ASN A 37 -61.39 88.40 -30.12
CA ASN A 37 -59.98 88.15 -30.40
C ASN A 37 -59.15 88.08 -29.10
N GLU A 38 -59.36 89.01 -28.17
CA GLU A 38 -58.65 89.03 -26.88
C GLU A 38 -58.93 87.76 -26.04
N MET A 39 -60.19 87.32 -25.96
CA MET A 39 -60.53 86.08 -25.24
C MET A 39 -60.01 84.82 -25.94
N THR A 40 -60.00 84.81 -27.28
CA THR A 40 -59.41 83.72 -28.08
C THR A 40 -57.89 83.65 -27.88
N GLU A 41 -57.21 84.80 -27.80
CA GLU A 41 -55.78 84.88 -27.48
C GLU A 41 -55.49 84.38 -26.06
N LEU A 42 -56.32 84.73 -25.07
CA LEU A 42 -56.20 84.23 -23.69
C LEU A 42 -56.41 82.71 -23.61
N PHE A 43 -57.43 82.19 -24.29
CA PHE A 43 -57.69 80.75 -24.39
C PHE A 43 -56.51 80.00 -25.02
N ASN A 44 -56.02 80.48 -26.16
CA ASN A 44 -54.87 79.90 -26.85
C ASN A 44 -53.59 79.98 -26.00
N THR A 45 -53.42 81.05 -25.21
CA THR A 45 -52.29 81.21 -24.30
C THR A 45 -52.33 80.18 -23.16
N GLU A 46 -53.49 79.97 -22.53
CA GLU A 46 -53.64 78.96 -21.47
C GLU A 46 -53.48 77.53 -22.02
N ILE A 47 -54.00 77.22 -23.21
CA ILE A 47 -53.73 75.94 -23.89
C ILE A 47 -52.23 75.75 -24.11
N LYS A 48 -51.54 76.76 -24.67
CA LYS A 48 -50.10 76.70 -24.92
C LYS A 48 -49.28 76.51 -23.63
N ILE A 49 -49.72 77.07 -22.50
CA ILE A 49 -49.10 76.81 -21.18
C ILE A 49 -49.23 75.33 -20.78
N ILE A 50 -50.37 74.69 -21.04
CA ILE A 50 -50.58 73.27 -20.76
C ILE A 50 -49.73 72.41 -21.69
N GLU A 51 -49.72 72.69 -23.00
CA GLU A 51 -48.90 71.99 -23.99
C GLU A 51 -47.41 72.05 -23.62
N ASN A 52 -46.91 73.23 -23.25
CA ASN A 52 -45.53 73.39 -22.78
C ASN A 52 -45.23 72.53 -21.54
N LYS A 53 -46.16 72.45 -20.57
CA LYS A 53 -46.01 71.56 -19.40
C LYS A 53 -46.02 70.08 -19.78
N ILE A 54 -46.82 69.67 -20.77
CA ILE A 54 -46.82 68.30 -21.29
C ILE A 54 -45.48 67.98 -21.94
N ILE A 55 -44.94 68.87 -22.78
CA ILE A 55 -43.63 68.73 -23.40
C ILE A 55 -42.52 68.61 -22.35
N GLU A 56 -42.54 69.47 -21.33
CA GLU A 56 -41.57 69.44 -20.23
C GLU A 56 -41.63 68.10 -19.48
N LYS A 57 -42.83 67.65 -19.10
CA LYS A 57 -43.03 66.36 -18.41
C LYS A 57 -42.58 65.18 -19.27
N ASN A 58 -42.88 65.17 -20.56
CA ASN A 58 -42.41 64.12 -21.48
C ASN A 58 -40.89 64.11 -21.57
N SER A 59 -40.24 65.29 -21.67
CA SER A 59 -38.77 65.39 -21.63
C SER A 59 -38.18 64.83 -20.33
N LEU A 60 -38.83 65.03 -19.18
CA LEU A 60 -38.42 64.43 -17.91
C LEU A 60 -38.59 62.90 -17.91
N ILE A 61 -39.69 62.38 -18.46
CA ILE A 61 -39.93 60.93 -18.59
C ILE A 61 -38.86 60.28 -19.47
N ASP A 62 -38.49 60.91 -20.59
CA ASP A 62 -37.43 60.43 -21.48
C ASP A 62 -36.07 60.38 -20.76
N LYS A 63 -35.73 61.44 -20.02
CA LYS A 63 -34.52 61.49 -19.18
C LYS A 63 -34.52 60.37 -18.13
N LEU A 64 -35.62 60.17 -17.42
CA LEU A 64 -35.75 59.11 -16.41
C LEU A 64 -35.63 57.71 -17.04
N THR A 65 -36.19 57.49 -18.22
CA THR A 65 -36.09 56.21 -18.95
C THR A 65 -34.65 55.92 -19.36
N LYS A 66 -33.93 56.93 -19.86
CA LYS A 66 -32.49 56.83 -20.17
C LYS A 66 -31.66 56.53 -18.93
N MET A 67 -31.87 57.26 -17.84
CA MET A 67 -31.17 57.04 -16.57
C MET A 67 -31.44 55.64 -16.01
N ARG A 68 -32.68 55.13 -16.11
CA ARG A 68 -33.03 53.76 -15.71
C ARG A 68 -32.22 52.73 -16.50
N LYS A 69 -32.11 52.89 -17.82
CA LYS A 69 -31.32 51.99 -18.67
C LYS A 69 -29.84 52.03 -18.29
N GLU A 70 -29.26 53.21 -18.12
CA GLU A 70 -27.84 53.37 -17.73
C GLU A 70 -27.54 52.74 -16.36
N CYS A 71 -28.40 52.94 -15.37
CA CYS A 71 -28.25 52.34 -14.04
C CYS A 71 -28.32 50.81 -14.08
N LEU A 72 -29.27 50.25 -14.86
CA LEU A 72 -29.41 48.81 -15.04
C LEU A 72 -28.22 48.22 -15.79
N LEU A 73 -27.73 48.90 -16.83
CA LEU A 73 -26.56 48.49 -17.57
C LEU A 73 -25.32 48.46 -16.66
N PHE A 74 -25.08 49.51 -15.89
CA PHE A 74 -23.99 49.56 -14.91
C PHE A 74 -24.09 48.41 -13.91
N SER A 75 -25.28 48.23 -13.30
CA SER A 75 -25.51 47.13 -12.35
C SER A 75 -25.24 45.76 -12.96
N TYR A 76 -25.67 45.56 -14.21
CA TYR A 76 -25.51 44.32 -14.93
C TYR A 76 -24.03 44.03 -15.24
N THR A 77 -23.31 44.99 -15.81
CA THR A 77 -21.89 44.81 -16.16
C THR A 77 -21.02 44.58 -14.94
N THR A 78 -21.28 45.29 -13.83
CA THR A 78 -20.62 45.05 -12.55
C THR A 78 -20.89 43.63 -12.03
N LEU A 79 -22.14 43.14 -12.12
CA LEU A 79 -22.48 41.79 -11.70
C LEU A 79 -21.78 40.74 -12.57
N VAL A 80 -21.77 40.90 -13.90
CA VAL A 80 -21.05 40.00 -14.82
C VAL A 80 -19.57 39.93 -14.46
N ALA A 81 -18.91 41.08 -14.32
CA ALA A 81 -17.48 41.14 -14.00
C ALA A 81 -17.18 40.42 -12.67
N THR A 82 -18.02 40.64 -11.66
CA THR A 82 -17.86 40.03 -10.33
C THR A 82 -18.07 38.51 -10.34
N LEU A 83 -19.07 38.03 -11.10
CA LEU A 83 -19.40 36.61 -11.11
C LEU A 83 -18.51 35.80 -12.05
N LYS A 84 -17.97 36.39 -13.11
CA LYS A 84 -17.17 35.68 -14.11
C LYS A 84 -15.94 34.99 -13.51
N SER A 85 -15.17 35.70 -12.67
CA SER A 85 -14.01 35.11 -11.98
C SER A 85 -14.42 34.01 -10.99
N LYS A 86 -15.48 34.26 -10.20
CA LYS A 86 -16.00 33.27 -9.24
C LYS A 86 -16.48 31.99 -9.92
N VAL A 87 -17.17 32.12 -11.04
CA VAL A 87 -17.68 30.99 -11.84
C VAL A 87 -16.53 30.15 -12.40
N ILE A 88 -15.46 30.78 -12.89
CA ILE A 88 -14.26 30.07 -13.36
C ILE A 88 -13.64 29.26 -12.21
N ASN A 89 -13.38 29.90 -11.07
CA ASN A 89 -12.79 29.23 -9.91
C ASN A 89 -13.67 28.06 -9.41
N TYR A 90 -14.99 28.25 -9.36
CA TYR A 90 -15.92 27.18 -9.00
C TYR A 90 -15.92 26.03 -10.01
N SER A 91 -15.80 26.31 -11.30
CA SER A 91 -15.71 25.26 -12.33
C SER A 91 -14.47 24.39 -12.13
N GLU A 92 -13.32 25.01 -11.85
CA GLU A 92 -12.07 24.29 -11.55
C GLU A 92 -12.21 23.45 -10.28
N PHE A 93 -12.75 24.04 -9.21
CA PHE A 93 -13.03 23.34 -7.95
C PHE A 93 -13.92 22.11 -8.13
N ILE A 94 -15.06 22.25 -8.82
CA ILE A 94 -16.01 21.16 -9.05
C ILE A 94 -15.29 20.00 -9.77
N THR A 95 -14.57 20.32 -10.85
CA THR A 95 -13.87 19.34 -11.67
C THR A 95 -12.82 18.57 -10.84
N SER A 96 -12.01 19.29 -10.05
CA SER A 96 -11.03 18.67 -9.15
C SER A 96 -11.68 17.83 -8.05
N ALA A 97 -12.74 18.33 -7.41
CA ALA A 97 -13.41 17.64 -6.31
C ALA A 97 -14.01 16.32 -6.77
N THR A 98 -14.66 16.29 -7.94
CA THR A 98 -15.17 15.04 -8.52
C THR A 98 -14.05 14.08 -8.88
N LYS A 99 -13.03 14.56 -9.61
CA LYS A 99 -11.91 13.73 -10.04
C LYS A 99 -11.24 13.03 -8.85
N PHE A 100 -10.85 13.79 -7.84
CA PHE A 100 -10.17 13.24 -6.67
C PHE A 100 -11.07 12.33 -5.84
N SER A 101 -12.36 12.66 -5.67
CA SER A 101 -13.31 11.79 -4.97
C SER A 101 -13.42 10.40 -5.63
N LYS A 102 -13.40 10.34 -6.97
CA LYS A 102 -13.43 9.08 -7.71
C LYS A 102 -12.13 8.30 -7.51
N GLU A 103 -10.99 8.94 -7.69
CA GLU A 103 -9.67 8.33 -7.54
C GLU A 103 -9.45 7.80 -6.11
N TYR A 104 -9.96 8.50 -5.09
CA TYR A 104 -9.89 8.04 -3.69
C TYR A 104 -10.64 6.74 -3.47
N LEU A 105 -11.87 6.64 -3.98
CA LEU A 105 -12.68 5.43 -3.76
C LEU A 105 -12.06 4.22 -4.48
N GLU A 106 -11.59 4.42 -5.71
CA GLU A 106 -10.91 3.38 -6.49
C GLU A 106 -9.64 2.90 -5.79
N TYR A 107 -8.84 3.85 -5.27
CA TYR A 107 -7.64 3.54 -4.52
C TYR A 107 -7.94 2.68 -3.28
N ILE A 108 -8.92 3.06 -2.46
CA ILE A 108 -9.28 2.30 -1.25
C ILE A 108 -9.73 0.88 -1.58
N ASN A 109 -10.53 0.69 -2.63
CA ASN A 109 -10.97 -0.64 -3.06
C ASN A 109 -9.76 -1.48 -3.49
N ASN A 110 -8.91 -0.94 -4.38
CA ASN A 110 -7.73 -1.65 -4.87
C ASN A 110 -6.74 -1.98 -3.74
N SER A 111 -6.52 -1.07 -2.80
CA SER A 111 -5.67 -1.31 -1.63
C SER A 111 -6.26 -2.36 -0.69
N THR A 112 -7.58 -2.40 -0.53
CA THR A 112 -8.24 -3.41 0.30
C THR A 112 -8.16 -4.80 -0.32
N ASP A 113 -8.42 -4.91 -1.62
CA ASP A 113 -8.31 -6.19 -2.33
C ASP A 113 -6.86 -6.70 -2.30
N SER A 114 -5.90 -5.79 -2.53
CA SER A 114 -4.47 -6.11 -2.42
C SER A 114 -4.08 -6.60 -1.03
N LEU A 115 -4.55 -5.93 0.05
CA LEU A 115 -4.31 -6.35 1.43
C LEU A 115 -4.94 -7.73 1.72
N ASN A 116 -6.16 -7.97 1.26
CA ASN A 116 -6.83 -9.25 1.47
C ASN A 116 -6.13 -10.40 0.73
N ASN A 117 -5.60 -10.14 -0.47
CA ASN A 117 -4.77 -11.09 -1.20
C ASN A 117 -3.46 -11.37 -0.46
N ASP A 118 -2.81 -10.33 0.10
CA ASP A 118 -1.61 -10.51 0.93
C ASP A 118 -1.93 -11.39 2.15
N ILE A 119 -3.04 -11.13 2.83
CA ILE A 119 -3.47 -11.94 3.98
C ILE A 119 -3.69 -13.41 3.56
N ASP A 120 -4.35 -13.66 2.44
CA ASP A 120 -4.60 -15.03 1.94
C ASP A 120 -3.29 -15.75 1.56
N GLU A 121 -2.37 -15.07 0.88
CA GLU A 121 -1.05 -15.61 0.53
C GLU A 121 -0.26 -15.93 1.81
N LEU A 122 -0.24 -15.00 2.76
CA LEU A 122 0.50 -15.16 4.00
C LEU A 122 -0.05 -16.31 4.87
N GLN A 123 -1.37 -16.46 4.93
CA GLN A 123 -2.02 -17.58 5.63
C GLN A 123 -1.67 -18.93 4.97
N THR A 124 -1.77 -19.00 3.65
CA THR A 124 -1.53 -20.25 2.90
C THR A 124 -0.05 -20.66 2.98
N LYS A 125 0.86 -19.69 2.88
CA LYS A 125 2.30 -19.94 2.74
C LYS A 125 3.03 -20.08 4.07
N TYR A 126 2.59 -19.36 5.11
CA TYR A 126 3.29 -19.29 6.40
C TYR A 126 2.48 -19.78 7.58
N ASN A 127 1.25 -20.28 7.34
CA ASN A 127 0.31 -20.73 8.38
C ASN A 127 0.12 -19.68 9.48
N LEU A 128 0.14 -18.39 9.10
CA LEU A 128 -0.15 -17.29 10.02
C LEU A 128 -1.57 -17.44 10.56
N ASN A 129 -1.73 -17.24 11.88
CA ASN A 129 -3.04 -17.26 12.53
C ASN A 129 -4.05 -16.46 11.70
N GLN A 130 -5.29 -16.95 11.59
CA GLN A 130 -6.36 -16.40 10.75
C GLN A 130 -6.54 -14.89 10.99
N THR A 131 -5.76 -14.08 10.29
CA THR A 131 -5.89 -12.63 10.30
C THR A 131 -7.17 -12.35 9.56
N LYS A 132 -8.20 -11.88 10.28
CA LYS A 132 -9.49 -11.56 9.66
C LYS A 132 -9.26 -10.59 8.51
N LYS A 133 -9.84 -10.93 7.35
CA LYS A 133 -9.87 -10.08 6.15
C LYS A 133 -10.32 -8.67 6.52
N HIS A 134 -9.73 -7.69 5.84
CA HIS A 134 -10.17 -6.31 5.95
C HIS A 134 -11.49 -6.15 5.20
N MET A 135 -12.47 -5.55 5.88
CA MET A 135 -13.72 -5.15 5.29
C MET A 135 -13.74 -3.63 5.22
N VAL A 136 -13.98 -3.08 4.02
CA VAL A 136 -14.13 -1.64 3.85
C VAL A 136 -15.36 -1.18 4.61
N SER A 137 -15.15 -0.44 5.69
CA SER A 137 -16.25 0.09 6.51
C SER A 137 -17.01 1.15 5.72
N ASN A 138 -18.35 1.11 5.73
CA ASN A 138 -19.22 2.14 5.14
C ASN A 138 -19.13 2.34 3.61
N ILE A 139 -18.65 1.35 2.85
CA ILE A 139 -18.48 1.47 1.40
C ILE A 139 -19.78 1.83 0.65
N THR A 140 -20.93 1.29 1.08
CA THR A 140 -22.24 1.58 0.47
C THR A 140 -22.64 3.04 0.67
N HIS A 141 -22.48 3.58 1.89
CA HIS A 141 -22.79 4.97 2.19
C HIS A 141 -21.92 5.93 1.37
N ILE A 142 -20.62 5.64 1.26
CA ILE A 142 -19.71 6.48 0.49
C ILE A 142 -19.90 6.35 -1.02
N THR A 143 -20.32 5.18 -1.50
CA THR A 143 -20.74 5.04 -2.90
C THR A 143 -21.94 5.93 -3.21
N ASN A 144 -22.90 6.01 -2.29
CA ASN A 144 -24.04 6.92 -2.42
C ASN A 144 -23.61 8.39 -2.35
N ASP A 145 -22.71 8.76 -1.44
CA ASP A 145 -22.17 10.13 -1.37
C ASP A 145 -21.41 10.51 -2.65
N LYS A 146 -20.66 9.58 -3.26
CA LYS A 146 -20.03 9.77 -4.57
C LYS A 146 -21.06 10.02 -5.68
N ASN A 147 -22.11 9.20 -5.72
CA ASN A 147 -23.17 9.37 -6.72
C ASN A 147 -23.91 10.70 -6.53
N ASN A 148 -24.18 11.09 -5.28
CA ASN A 148 -24.72 12.40 -4.96
C ASN A 148 -23.80 13.53 -5.39
N LEU A 149 -22.48 13.37 -5.25
CA LEU A 149 -21.50 14.35 -5.70
C LEU A 149 -21.52 14.52 -7.22
N ILE A 150 -21.66 13.43 -7.98
CA ILE A 150 -21.82 13.47 -9.45
C ILE A 150 -23.12 14.20 -9.85
N GLU A 151 -24.23 13.97 -9.14
CA GLU A 151 -25.47 14.69 -9.42
C GLU A 151 -25.34 16.19 -9.10
N LYS A 152 -24.66 16.54 -7.99
CA LYS A 152 -24.41 17.94 -7.64
C LYS A 152 -23.44 18.64 -8.59
N GLU A 153 -22.47 17.94 -9.15
CA GLU A 153 -21.64 18.44 -10.25
C GLU A 153 -22.48 18.78 -11.48
N LYS A 154 -23.43 17.93 -11.89
CA LYS A 154 -24.32 18.20 -13.03
C LYS A 154 -25.16 19.45 -12.80
N GLU A 155 -25.78 19.57 -11.62
CA GLU A 155 -26.55 20.76 -11.22
C GLU A 155 -25.69 22.03 -11.27
N ALA A 156 -24.48 21.98 -10.69
CA ALA A 156 -23.56 23.12 -10.67
C ALA A 156 -23.10 23.51 -12.08
N THR A 157 -22.78 22.52 -12.92
CA THR A 157 -22.37 22.72 -14.32
C THR A 157 -23.48 23.35 -15.13
N GLN A 158 -24.74 22.92 -14.93
CA GLN A 158 -25.89 23.53 -15.58
C GLN A 158 -26.07 25.00 -15.16
N ALA A 159 -25.93 25.30 -13.86
CA ALA A 159 -25.99 26.68 -13.36
C ALA A 159 -24.86 27.55 -13.95
N ILE A 160 -23.63 27.03 -14.04
CA ILE A 160 -22.48 27.69 -14.67
C ILE A 160 -22.76 27.97 -16.15
N ASN A 161 -23.30 27.00 -16.89
CA ASN A 161 -23.63 27.17 -18.30
C ASN A 161 -24.71 28.25 -18.52
N ASN A 162 -25.74 28.28 -17.66
CA ASN A 162 -26.77 29.32 -17.71
C ASN A 162 -26.20 30.71 -17.41
N LEU A 163 -25.34 30.83 -16.39
CA LEU A 163 -24.64 32.08 -16.08
C LEU A 163 -23.74 32.53 -17.24
N THR A 164 -23.00 31.61 -17.84
CA THR A 164 -22.09 31.89 -18.96
C THR A 164 -22.84 32.38 -20.20
N LYS A 165 -24.04 31.86 -20.46
CA LYS A 165 -24.93 32.38 -21.52
C LYS A 165 -25.33 33.83 -21.24
N LEU A 166 -25.72 34.14 -20.00
CA LEU A 166 -26.09 35.50 -19.60
C LEU A 166 -24.90 36.47 -19.72
N PHE A 167 -23.67 36.03 -19.44
CA PHE A 167 -22.48 36.89 -19.56
C PHE A 167 -22.17 37.34 -21.01
N LYS A 168 -22.73 36.67 -22.02
CA LYS A 168 -22.45 36.92 -23.45
C LYS A 168 -23.48 37.81 -24.15
N ILE A 169 -24.47 38.33 -23.43
CA ILE A 169 -25.50 39.20 -24.02
C ILE A 169 -24.86 40.47 -24.59
N ASP A 170 -25.30 40.88 -25.78
CA ASP A 170 -24.90 42.16 -26.37
C ASP A 170 -25.57 43.34 -25.64
N PHE A 171 -24.75 44.12 -24.95
CA PHE A 171 -25.20 45.23 -24.12
C PHE A 171 -25.57 46.48 -24.92
N GLN A 172 -25.07 46.63 -26.15
CA GLN A 172 -25.31 47.84 -26.93
C GLN A 172 -26.78 47.96 -27.37
N ASN A 173 -27.42 46.80 -27.62
CA ASN A 173 -28.79 46.72 -28.11
C ASN A 173 -29.82 46.34 -27.04
N ALA A 174 -29.41 46.13 -25.78
CA ALA A 174 -30.32 45.70 -24.72
C ALA A 174 -31.27 46.82 -24.26
N ASP A 175 -32.56 46.51 -24.10
CA ASP A 175 -33.53 47.40 -23.45
C ASP A 175 -33.50 47.25 -21.91
N ALA A 176 -34.15 48.18 -21.21
CA ALA A 176 -34.16 48.21 -19.75
C ALA A 176 -34.84 46.98 -19.11
N ASN A 177 -35.88 46.42 -19.74
CA ASN A 177 -36.57 45.25 -19.20
C ASN A 177 -35.72 43.99 -19.35
N MET A 178 -35.06 43.82 -20.50
CA MET A 178 -34.10 42.74 -20.75
C MET A 178 -32.97 42.75 -19.71
N LEU A 179 -32.37 43.92 -19.45
CA LEU A 179 -31.32 44.06 -18.42
C LEU A 179 -31.82 43.70 -17.02
N TYR A 180 -33.04 44.13 -16.66
CA TYR A 180 -33.66 43.82 -15.37
C TYR A 180 -33.93 42.32 -15.20
N TYR A 181 -34.57 41.67 -16.17
CA TYR A 181 -34.88 40.25 -16.10
C TYR A 181 -33.63 39.37 -16.11
N ASN A 182 -32.63 39.70 -16.93
CA ASN A 182 -31.38 38.95 -16.97
C ASN A 182 -30.59 39.10 -15.66
N LYS A 183 -30.61 40.27 -15.02
CA LYS A 183 -30.05 40.46 -13.67
C LYS A 183 -30.71 39.53 -12.65
N LEU A 184 -32.04 39.44 -12.65
CA LEU A 184 -32.77 38.53 -11.76
C LEU A 184 -32.39 37.06 -11.99
N GLN A 185 -32.31 36.65 -13.27
CA GLN A 185 -31.88 35.30 -13.62
C GLN A 185 -30.45 35.00 -13.19
N MET A 186 -29.51 35.95 -13.38
CA MET A 186 -28.13 35.80 -12.91
C MET A 186 -28.07 35.58 -11.39
N THR A 187 -28.82 36.39 -10.62
CA THR A 187 -28.88 36.22 -9.16
C THR A 187 -29.45 34.85 -8.77
N TYR A 188 -30.51 34.40 -9.45
CA TYR A 188 -31.09 33.09 -9.23
C TYR A 188 -30.11 31.95 -9.52
N PHE A 189 -29.51 31.91 -10.71
CA PHE A 189 -28.57 30.84 -11.07
C PHE A 189 -27.32 30.85 -10.21
N TYR A 190 -26.85 32.03 -9.80
CA TYR A 190 -25.72 32.12 -8.87
C TYR A 190 -26.08 31.56 -7.48
N SER A 191 -27.29 31.80 -6.98
CA SER A 191 -27.76 31.18 -5.73
C SER A 191 -27.84 29.66 -5.82
N GLN A 192 -28.30 29.11 -6.97
CA GLN A 192 -28.30 27.66 -7.19
C GLN A 192 -26.88 27.11 -7.23
N LEU A 193 -25.96 27.77 -7.93
CA LEU A 193 -24.55 27.38 -7.98
C LEU A 193 -23.94 27.34 -6.56
N GLN A 194 -24.20 28.35 -5.72
CA GLN A 194 -23.70 28.38 -4.35
C GLN A 194 -24.20 27.19 -3.51
N LYS A 195 -25.47 26.81 -3.64
CA LYS A 195 -26.04 25.64 -2.94
C LYS A 195 -25.38 24.34 -3.38
N SER A 196 -25.18 24.16 -4.69
CA SER A 196 -24.49 22.97 -5.23
C SER A 196 -23.03 22.94 -4.79
N ILE A 197 -22.32 24.07 -4.78
CA ILE A 197 -20.93 24.16 -4.30
C ILE A 197 -20.83 23.76 -2.83
N GLU A 198 -21.71 24.25 -1.97
CA GLU A 198 -21.69 23.88 -0.55
C GLU A 198 -21.96 22.39 -0.34
N SER A 199 -22.88 21.82 -1.12
CA SER A 199 -23.15 20.38 -1.11
C SER A 199 -21.92 19.58 -1.56
N ILE A 200 -21.24 20.00 -2.63
CA ILE A 200 -20.01 19.37 -3.12
C ILE A 200 -18.90 19.44 -2.06
N LYS A 201 -18.71 20.57 -1.39
CA LYS A 201 -17.73 20.70 -0.30
C LYS A 201 -17.99 19.71 0.83
N GLN A 202 -19.24 19.57 1.26
CA GLN A 202 -19.62 18.65 2.32
C GLN A 202 -19.40 17.18 1.92
N LEU A 203 -19.80 16.81 0.70
CA LEU A 203 -19.61 15.46 0.17
C LEU A 203 -18.13 15.13 0.00
N TYR A 204 -17.33 16.06 -0.54
CA TYR A 204 -15.88 15.90 -0.65
C TYR A 204 -15.23 15.65 0.71
N ARG A 205 -15.57 16.43 1.74
CA ARG A 205 -15.07 16.25 3.11
C ARG A 205 -15.39 14.84 3.65
N LYS A 206 -16.61 14.35 3.44
CA LYS A 206 -17.01 12.99 3.87
C LYS A 206 -16.19 11.91 3.16
N ILE A 207 -16.03 12.03 1.84
CA ILE A 207 -15.26 11.06 1.02
C ILE A 207 -13.78 11.08 1.43
N ARG A 208 -13.20 12.27 1.67
CA ARG A 208 -11.82 12.41 2.13
C ARG A 208 -11.63 11.83 3.54
N ALA A 209 -12.54 12.08 4.48
CA ALA A 209 -12.50 11.49 5.82
C ALA A 209 -12.57 9.95 5.75
N PHE A 210 -13.45 9.40 4.91
CA PHE A 210 -13.52 7.97 4.64
C PHE A 210 -12.20 7.41 4.09
N LYS A 211 -11.59 8.08 3.10
CA LYS A 211 -10.29 7.69 2.53
C LYS A 211 -9.24 7.58 3.64
N LEU A 212 -9.08 8.64 4.44
CA LEU A 212 -8.06 8.67 5.49
C LEU A 212 -8.32 7.61 6.57
N SER A 213 -9.58 7.41 6.98
CA SER A 213 -9.95 6.37 7.94
C SER A 213 -9.68 4.95 7.40
N ASN A 214 -9.92 4.69 6.12
CA ASN A 214 -9.62 3.36 5.56
C ASN A 214 -8.12 3.13 5.39
N ILE A 215 -7.35 4.16 5.01
CA ILE A 215 -5.88 4.07 4.98
C ILE A 215 -5.33 3.74 6.37
N TYR A 216 -5.88 4.34 7.43
CA TYR A 216 -5.53 4.00 8.80
C TYR A 216 -5.75 2.50 9.09
N LEU A 217 -6.95 1.99 8.81
CA LEU A 217 -7.31 0.59 9.09
C LEU A 217 -6.49 -0.41 8.24
N ILE A 218 -6.24 -0.08 6.97
CA ILE A 218 -5.36 -0.87 6.09
C ILE A 218 -3.94 -0.92 6.68
N ASN A 219 -3.42 0.22 7.13
CA ASN A 219 -2.11 0.28 7.75
C ASN A 219 -2.05 -0.52 9.07
N GLU A 220 -3.06 -0.44 9.93
CA GLU A 220 -3.11 -1.25 11.16
C GLU A 220 -2.96 -2.75 10.87
N LYS A 221 -3.60 -3.24 9.80
CA LYS A 221 -3.46 -4.63 9.38
C LYS A 221 -2.05 -4.99 8.94
N TYR A 222 -1.40 -4.13 8.16
CA TYR A 222 0.00 -4.36 7.78
C TYR A 222 0.95 -4.29 8.98
N PHE A 223 0.68 -3.41 9.95
CA PHE A 223 1.45 -3.37 11.21
C PHE A 223 1.25 -4.63 12.06
N ASP A 224 0.05 -5.19 12.09
CA ASP A 224 -0.18 -6.48 12.77
C ASP A 224 0.51 -7.64 12.03
N ILE A 225 0.55 -7.61 10.69
CA ILE A 225 1.34 -8.56 9.90
C ILE A 225 2.83 -8.45 10.26
N SER A 226 3.37 -7.24 10.41
CA SER A 226 4.77 -7.07 10.79
C SER A 226 5.07 -7.69 12.16
N LYS A 227 4.18 -7.52 13.16
CA LYS A 227 4.33 -8.19 14.46
C LYS A 227 4.32 -9.72 14.36
N GLN A 228 3.46 -10.28 13.49
CA GLN A 228 3.40 -11.72 13.28
C GLN A 228 4.71 -12.26 12.68
N PHE A 229 5.28 -11.55 11.70
CA PHE A 229 6.59 -11.87 11.15
C PHE A 229 7.70 -11.78 12.21
N ASP A 230 7.64 -10.79 13.11
CA ASP A 230 8.60 -10.69 14.19
C ASP A 230 8.61 -11.96 15.06
N ASN A 231 7.42 -12.46 15.41
CA ASN A 231 7.27 -13.69 16.17
C ASN A 231 7.79 -14.92 15.41
N ILE A 232 7.51 -15.03 14.10
CA ILE A 232 8.05 -16.11 13.26
C ILE A 232 9.58 -16.12 13.31
N LEU A 233 10.22 -14.96 13.11
CA LEU A 233 11.67 -14.86 13.10
C LEU A 233 12.29 -15.14 14.46
N GLN A 234 11.63 -14.75 15.56
CA GLN A 234 12.07 -15.12 16.91
C GLN A 234 12.04 -16.63 17.13
N LEU A 235 10.95 -17.31 16.74
CA LEU A 235 10.85 -18.77 16.83
C LEU A 235 11.89 -19.48 15.97
N GLN A 236 12.10 -19.00 14.74
CA GLN A 236 13.14 -19.50 13.84
C GLN A 236 14.53 -19.35 14.47
N LYS A 237 14.88 -18.16 14.98
CA LYS A 237 16.17 -17.89 15.63
C LYS A 237 16.44 -18.82 16.82
N ASN A 238 15.42 -19.05 17.65
CA ASN A 238 15.54 -19.96 18.80
C ASN A 238 15.82 -21.39 18.34
N LYS A 239 15.07 -21.88 17.34
CA LYS A 239 15.26 -23.23 16.79
C LYS A 239 16.64 -23.41 16.13
N LEU A 240 17.10 -22.41 15.39
CA LEU A 240 18.44 -22.44 14.78
C LEU A 240 19.56 -22.43 15.83
N THR A 241 19.36 -21.71 16.94
CA THR A 241 20.30 -21.69 18.07
C THR A 241 20.35 -23.05 18.78
N GLU A 242 19.20 -23.68 19.02
CA GLU A 242 19.12 -25.03 19.58
C GLU A 242 19.84 -26.05 18.68
N ASN A 243 19.56 -26.01 17.37
CA ASN A 243 20.23 -26.86 16.39
C ASN A 243 21.75 -26.67 16.38
N LEU A 244 22.22 -25.42 16.43
CA LEU A 244 23.66 -25.12 16.49
C LEU A 244 24.31 -25.70 17.76
N ASN A 245 23.66 -25.60 18.91
CA ASN A 245 24.18 -26.17 20.16
C ASN A 245 24.22 -27.71 20.11
N ASN A 246 23.15 -28.34 19.61
CA ASN A 246 23.09 -29.79 19.42
C ASN A 246 24.20 -30.30 18.48
N LEU A 247 24.48 -29.56 17.40
CA LEU A 247 25.56 -29.90 16.48
C LEU A 247 26.94 -29.81 17.15
N LYS A 248 27.19 -28.79 17.97
CA LYS A 248 28.45 -28.67 18.72
C LYS A 248 28.65 -29.84 19.70
N GLU A 249 27.59 -30.25 20.39
CA GLU A 249 27.63 -31.42 21.28
C GLU A 249 27.91 -32.72 20.49
N ILE A 250 27.29 -32.88 19.33
CA ILE A 250 27.53 -34.03 18.44
C ILE A 250 28.98 -34.04 17.93
N GLU A 251 29.49 -32.89 17.46
CA GLU A 251 30.86 -32.74 16.97
C GLU A 251 31.89 -33.13 18.03
N GLN A 252 31.72 -32.61 19.25
CA GLN A 252 32.59 -32.94 20.37
C GLN A 252 32.52 -34.44 20.68
N TYR A 253 31.32 -35.01 20.79
CA TYR A 253 31.13 -36.43 21.08
C TYR A 253 31.77 -37.34 20.01
N VAL A 254 31.55 -37.03 18.73
CA VAL A 254 32.12 -37.80 17.61
C VAL A 254 33.65 -37.69 17.60
N SER A 255 34.19 -36.50 17.87
CA SER A 255 35.64 -36.28 17.97
C SER A 255 36.28 -37.08 19.12
N ASP A 256 35.68 -37.04 20.30
CA ASP A 256 36.17 -37.78 21.48
C ASP A 256 36.08 -39.30 21.27
N LYS A 257 34.98 -39.77 20.67
CA LYS A 257 34.82 -41.19 20.33
C LYS A 257 35.78 -41.63 19.23
N LYS A 258 36.09 -40.79 18.24
CA LYS A 258 37.13 -41.06 17.23
C LYS A 258 38.50 -41.22 17.89
N ILE A 259 38.87 -40.32 18.81
CA ILE A 259 40.14 -40.43 19.56
C ILE A 259 40.18 -41.75 20.34
N THR A 260 39.09 -42.09 21.03
CA THR A 260 38.96 -43.36 21.77
C THR A 260 39.08 -44.57 20.83
N PHE A 261 38.43 -44.52 19.66
CA PHE A 261 38.52 -45.54 18.63
C PHE A 261 39.97 -45.75 18.18
N LEU A 262 40.67 -44.67 17.82
CA LEU A 262 42.07 -44.71 17.39
C LEU A 262 43.00 -45.26 18.48
N HIS A 263 42.80 -44.88 19.74
CA HIS A 263 43.56 -45.44 20.86
C HIS A 263 43.27 -46.93 21.08
N THR A 264 42.03 -47.37 20.93
CA THR A 264 41.66 -48.78 21.11
C THR A 264 42.24 -49.65 20.00
N VAL A 265 42.24 -49.15 18.76
CA VAL A 265 42.89 -49.81 17.61
C VAL A 265 44.41 -49.89 17.78
N ASN A 266 45.06 -48.82 18.28
CA ASN A 266 46.53 -48.76 18.37
C ASN A 266 47.11 -49.33 19.68
N GLY A 267 46.34 -49.36 20.76
CA GLY A 267 46.84 -49.53 22.13
C GLY A 267 46.66 -50.91 22.75
N ASN A 268 45.89 -51.82 22.13
CA ASN A 268 45.57 -53.10 22.75
C ASN A 268 45.84 -54.28 21.83
N THR A 269 46.66 -55.19 22.34
CA THR A 269 47.00 -56.43 21.64
C THR A 269 45.76 -57.34 21.53
N ASN A 270 44.80 -57.29 22.45
CA ASN A 270 43.46 -57.88 22.29
C ASN A 270 42.40 -56.76 22.23
N SER A 271 42.27 -56.06 21.10
CA SER A 271 41.14 -55.15 20.90
C SER A 271 39.83 -55.95 20.95
N ASN A 272 38.95 -55.60 21.89
CA ASN A 272 37.63 -56.22 21.99
C ASN A 272 36.78 -55.68 20.84
N PHE A 273 36.58 -56.49 19.80
CA PHE A 273 35.82 -56.11 18.60
C PHE A 273 34.44 -55.53 18.96
N ASN A 274 33.80 -56.05 20.02
CA ASN A 274 32.51 -55.55 20.49
C ASN A 274 32.59 -54.09 20.97
N GLU A 275 33.68 -53.68 21.63
CA GLU A 275 33.89 -52.30 22.05
C GLU A 275 34.14 -51.37 20.85
N LEU A 276 34.93 -51.80 19.86
CA LEU A 276 35.15 -51.04 18.62
C LEU A 276 33.85 -50.87 17.84
N LYS A 277 33.04 -51.93 17.75
CA LYS A 277 31.72 -51.91 17.11
C LYS A 277 30.76 -50.97 17.84
N GLU A 278 30.74 -50.99 19.16
CA GLU A 278 29.92 -50.06 19.94
C GLU A 278 30.32 -48.60 19.71
N ILE A 279 31.63 -48.30 19.68
CA ILE A 279 32.13 -46.95 19.37
C ILE A 279 31.73 -46.55 17.95
N TYR A 280 31.89 -47.45 16.98
CA TYR A 280 31.48 -47.24 15.60
C TYR A 280 29.98 -46.93 15.50
N ASP A 281 29.11 -47.80 16.04
CA ASP A 281 27.65 -47.64 15.98
C ASP A 281 27.20 -46.32 16.64
N ASN A 282 27.85 -45.93 17.75
CA ASN A 282 27.62 -44.65 18.41
C ASN A 282 27.98 -43.44 17.53
N ILE A 283 29.11 -43.48 16.83
CA ILE A 283 29.52 -42.40 15.91
C ILE A 283 28.54 -42.30 14.74
N ILE A 284 28.17 -43.43 14.11
CA ILE A 284 27.21 -43.45 13.00
C ILE A 284 25.85 -42.91 13.43
N SER A 285 25.36 -43.32 14.60
CA SER A 285 24.10 -42.82 15.15
C SER A 285 24.11 -41.29 15.31
N ARG A 286 25.24 -40.71 15.71
CA ARG A 286 25.40 -39.28 15.92
C ARG A 286 25.58 -38.50 14.61
N GLU A 287 26.29 -39.07 13.64
CA GLU A 287 26.37 -38.54 12.28
C GLU A 287 24.97 -38.45 11.63
N ASN A 288 24.15 -39.51 11.75
CA ASN A 288 22.79 -39.50 11.23
C ASN A 288 21.94 -38.37 11.86
N LYS A 289 22.06 -38.14 13.18
CA LYS A 289 21.38 -37.02 13.85
C LYS A 289 21.86 -35.66 13.35
N ALA A 290 23.14 -35.52 13.00
CA ALA A 290 23.64 -34.28 12.41
C ALA A 290 23.02 -34.01 11.02
N HIS A 291 22.84 -35.05 10.20
CA HIS A 291 22.14 -34.94 8.91
C HIS A 291 20.63 -34.63 9.07
N ASP A 292 19.97 -35.15 10.11
CA ASP A 292 18.59 -34.73 10.42
C ASP A 292 18.50 -33.23 10.72
N ILE A 293 19.47 -32.70 11.48
CA ILE A 293 19.56 -31.26 11.76
C ILE A 293 19.88 -30.47 10.49
N GLU A 294 20.77 -30.97 9.64
CA GLU A 294 21.10 -30.38 8.33
C GLU A 294 19.86 -30.18 7.47
N ASN A 295 19.02 -31.21 7.35
CA ASN A 295 17.78 -31.16 6.57
C ASN A 295 16.80 -30.11 7.10
N VAL A 296 16.65 -30.01 8.43
CA VAL A 296 15.82 -28.98 9.06
C VAL A 296 16.39 -27.58 8.78
N ASN A 297 17.71 -27.41 8.90
CA ASN A 297 18.38 -26.13 8.69
C ASN A 297 18.29 -25.65 7.23
N ASN A 298 18.45 -26.56 6.26
CA ASN A 298 18.31 -26.24 4.84
C ASN A 298 16.90 -25.73 4.52
N LYS A 299 15.86 -26.35 5.10
CA LYS A 299 14.47 -25.88 4.96
C LYS A 299 14.26 -24.49 5.57
N GLU A 300 14.87 -24.20 6.73
CA GLU A 300 14.80 -22.86 7.33
C GLU A 300 15.54 -21.80 6.50
N ASN A 301 16.61 -22.17 5.80
CA ASN A 301 17.30 -21.27 4.87
C ASN A 301 16.43 -20.89 3.66
N GLU A 302 15.69 -21.85 3.10
CA GLU A 302 14.71 -21.60 2.04
C GLU A 302 13.63 -20.62 2.51
N ASN A 303 13.14 -20.80 3.75
CA ASN A 303 12.16 -19.89 4.37
C ASN A 303 12.70 -18.46 4.49
N ILE A 304 13.99 -18.27 4.82
CA ILE A 304 14.61 -16.94 4.95
C ILE A 304 14.57 -16.15 3.64
N MET A 305 14.82 -16.80 2.50
CA MET A 305 14.68 -16.15 1.19
C MET A 305 13.24 -15.72 0.94
N LEU A 306 12.28 -16.62 1.22
CA LEU A 306 10.85 -16.32 1.07
C LEU A 306 10.39 -15.17 1.97
N TYR A 307 10.90 -15.10 3.21
CA TYR A 307 10.62 -14.00 4.13
C TYR A 307 11.18 -12.68 3.61
N THR A 308 12.40 -12.67 3.10
CA THR A 308 13.04 -11.47 2.52
C THR A 308 12.21 -10.88 1.38
N ASP A 309 11.80 -11.72 0.42
CA ASP A 309 11.00 -11.29 -0.72
C ASP A 309 9.64 -10.73 -0.27
N THR A 310 9.02 -11.40 0.70
CA THR A 310 7.71 -11.01 1.21
C THR A 310 7.77 -9.67 1.95
N ILE A 311 8.74 -9.50 2.86
CA ILE A 311 8.91 -8.26 3.62
C ILE A 311 9.26 -7.09 2.69
N THR A 312 10.08 -7.32 1.67
CA THR A 312 10.40 -6.31 0.65
C THR A 312 9.13 -5.85 -0.07
N LYS A 313 8.31 -6.79 -0.58
CA LYS A 313 7.03 -6.48 -1.24
C LYS A 313 6.06 -5.72 -0.33
N LEU A 314 5.90 -6.15 0.92
CA LEU A 314 5.01 -5.49 1.88
C LEU A 314 5.49 -4.07 2.22
N THR A 315 6.81 -3.87 2.35
CA THR A 315 7.41 -2.55 2.58
C THR A 315 7.11 -1.60 1.41
N GLU A 316 7.30 -2.06 0.17
CA GLU A 316 6.99 -1.27 -1.03
C GLU A 316 5.52 -0.87 -1.09
N LYS A 317 4.60 -1.77 -0.72
CA LYS A 317 3.16 -1.47 -0.67
C LYS A 317 2.85 -0.33 0.30
N ILE A 318 3.38 -0.37 1.52
CA ILE A 318 3.17 0.74 2.49
C ILE A 318 3.84 2.03 2.01
N GLN A 319 5.02 1.94 1.38
CA GLN A 319 5.67 3.11 0.79
C GLN A 319 4.80 3.75 -0.31
N ASN A 320 4.14 2.94 -1.14
CA ASN A 320 3.20 3.42 -2.15
C ASN A 320 1.97 4.09 -1.53
N ILE A 321 1.46 3.58 -0.39
CA ILE A 321 0.38 4.22 0.37
C ILE A 321 0.84 5.58 0.94
N LEU A 322 2.04 5.63 1.52
CA LEU A 322 2.62 6.88 2.02
C LEU A 322 2.82 7.92 0.90
N ASN A 323 3.30 7.47 -0.26
CA ASN A 323 3.47 8.32 -1.44
C ASN A 323 2.12 8.85 -1.94
N PHE A 324 1.09 8.00 -1.99
CA PHE A 324 -0.27 8.41 -2.34
C PHE A 324 -0.81 9.49 -1.39
N VAL A 325 -0.72 9.28 -0.07
CA VAL A 325 -1.13 10.27 0.93
C VAL A 325 -0.30 11.56 0.82
N THR A 326 0.97 11.48 0.44
CA THR A 326 1.83 12.68 0.34
C THR A 326 1.52 13.50 -0.92
N THR A 327 1.43 12.85 -2.08
CA THR A 327 1.21 13.51 -3.37
C THR A 327 -0.19 14.14 -3.45
N TYR A 328 -1.23 13.41 -3.04
CA TYR A 328 -2.60 13.91 -3.15
C TYR A 328 -2.88 15.09 -2.22
N GLU A 329 -2.29 15.12 -1.03
CA GLU A 329 -2.48 16.23 -0.08
C GLU A 329 -1.65 17.47 -0.46
N ASN A 330 -0.67 17.32 -1.36
CA ASN A 330 0.15 18.41 -1.91
C ASN A 330 -0.41 18.99 -3.22
N ASN A 331 -1.06 18.17 -4.05
CA ASN A 331 -1.61 18.60 -5.34
C ASN A 331 -2.92 19.39 -5.23
N ASP A 332 -3.43 19.61 -4.02
CA ASP A 332 -4.80 20.06 -3.79
C ASP A 332 -4.97 21.59 -3.64
N ASN A 333 -4.07 22.39 -4.23
CA ASN A 333 -4.06 23.85 -4.08
C ASN A 333 -5.41 24.50 -4.45
N ILE A 334 -6.12 23.98 -5.46
CA ILE A 334 -7.44 24.47 -5.86
C ILE A 334 -8.50 24.13 -4.80
N ILE A 335 -8.50 22.91 -4.26
CA ILE A 335 -9.48 22.52 -3.22
C ILE A 335 -9.22 23.25 -1.91
N LYS A 336 -7.95 23.44 -1.51
CA LYS A 336 -7.56 24.16 -0.28
C LYS A 336 -8.03 25.61 -0.26
N GLN A 337 -8.15 26.25 -1.42
CA GLN A 337 -8.74 27.59 -1.52
C GLN A 337 -10.23 27.63 -1.18
N HIS A 338 -10.94 26.50 -1.35
CA HIS A 338 -12.38 26.40 -1.17
C HIS A 338 -12.80 25.67 0.11
N ILE A 339 -11.93 24.83 0.67
CA ILE A 339 -12.14 24.02 1.86
C ILE A 339 -10.99 24.27 2.82
N GLN A 340 -11.26 24.96 3.95
CA GLN A 340 -10.30 25.06 5.05
C GLN A 340 -10.07 23.67 5.66
N ASP A 341 -8.81 23.28 5.74
CA ASP A 341 -8.35 21.97 6.20
C ASP A 341 -8.35 21.90 7.74
N ILE A 342 -9.45 21.41 8.32
CA ILE A 342 -9.51 21.09 9.76
C ILE A 342 -8.73 19.78 10.05
N ASP A 343 -8.42 19.01 9.00
CA ASP A 343 -7.88 17.65 9.09
C ASP A 343 -6.35 17.54 8.86
N GLU A 344 -5.63 18.66 8.73
CA GLU A 344 -4.16 18.65 8.53
C GLU A 344 -3.41 17.87 9.62
N ASN A 345 -3.90 17.96 10.87
CA ASN A 345 -3.39 17.18 11.99
C ASN A 345 -3.64 15.68 11.78
N TYR A 346 -4.81 15.30 11.25
CA TYR A 346 -5.13 13.90 10.98
C TYR A 346 -4.29 13.34 9.83
N VAL A 347 -4.10 14.07 8.74
CA VAL A 347 -3.20 13.68 7.63
C VAL A 347 -1.77 13.45 8.13
N SER A 348 -1.26 14.35 8.99
CA SER A 348 0.07 14.21 9.57
C SER A 348 0.21 12.95 10.41
N LYS A 349 -0.80 12.63 11.24
CA LYS A 349 -0.86 11.38 12.00
C LYS A 349 -0.86 10.15 11.09
N ILE A 350 -1.65 10.14 10.01
CA ILE A 350 -1.66 9.02 9.06
C ILE A 350 -0.26 8.81 8.45
N LYS A 351 0.41 9.88 8.02
CA LYS A 351 1.78 9.82 7.49
C LYS A 351 2.76 9.25 8.50
N GLU A 352 2.64 9.62 9.77
CA GLU A 352 3.49 9.12 10.85
C GLU A 352 3.29 7.62 11.09
N ILE A 353 2.05 7.15 11.17
CA ILE A 353 1.74 5.73 11.43
C ILE A 353 2.20 4.86 10.24
N LEU A 354 2.06 5.34 8.99
CA LEU A 354 2.62 4.68 7.81
C LEU A 354 4.15 4.55 7.89
N LYS A 355 4.85 5.62 8.29
CA LYS A 355 6.31 5.58 8.49
C LYS A 355 6.72 4.59 9.58
N ASN A 356 5.99 4.54 10.69
CA ASN A 356 6.26 3.59 11.77
C ASN A 356 6.10 2.13 11.29
N THR A 357 5.13 1.87 10.41
CA THR A 357 4.90 0.55 9.83
C THR A 357 6.02 0.16 8.86
N ILE A 358 6.49 1.10 8.03
CA ILE A 358 7.68 0.91 7.17
C ILE A 358 8.92 0.59 8.02
N GLN A 359 9.17 1.35 9.09
CA GLN A 359 10.28 1.10 10.00
C GLN A 359 10.18 -0.29 10.65
N SER A 360 8.98 -0.74 10.99
CA SER A 360 8.75 -2.07 11.56
C SER A 360 9.14 -3.17 10.56
N PHE A 361 8.78 -3.04 9.28
CA PHE A 361 9.24 -3.97 8.25
C PHE A 361 10.74 -3.91 8.00
N GLN A 362 11.36 -2.72 8.05
CA GLN A 362 12.82 -2.58 7.96
C GLN A 362 13.54 -3.27 9.13
N GLN A 363 13.00 -3.19 10.34
CA GLN A 363 13.54 -3.92 11.50
C GLN A 363 13.47 -5.43 11.30
N ILE A 364 12.38 -5.94 10.72
CA ILE A 364 12.23 -7.35 10.36
C ILE A 364 13.28 -7.75 9.31
N GLN A 365 13.49 -6.92 8.29
CA GLN A 365 14.53 -7.16 7.28
C GLN A 365 15.93 -7.23 7.90
N ASN A 366 16.23 -6.36 8.88
CA ASN A 366 17.49 -6.40 9.62
C ASN A 366 17.63 -7.70 10.42
N LYS A 367 16.56 -8.13 11.12
CA LYS A 367 16.55 -9.41 11.85
C LYS A 367 16.78 -10.61 10.92
N ILE A 368 16.23 -10.59 9.71
CA ILE A 368 16.50 -11.62 8.69
C ILE A 368 17.98 -11.65 8.34
N ASN A 369 18.58 -10.49 8.09
CA ASN A 369 20.01 -10.38 7.76
C ASN A 369 20.91 -10.86 8.92
N GLU A 370 20.55 -10.55 10.17
CA GLU A 370 21.24 -11.04 11.36
C GLU A 370 21.18 -12.56 11.46
N ILE A 371 20.00 -13.17 11.30
CA ILE A 371 19.84 -14.64 11.28
C ILE A 371 20.69 -15.25 10.15
N LYS A 372 20.65 -14.66 8.95
CA LYS A 372 21.43 -15.12 7.81
C LYS A 372 22.93 -15.11 8.12
N ALA A 373 23.44 -14.01 8.65
CA ALA A 373 24.85 -13.87 9.00
C ALA A 373 25.27 -14.85 10.12
N GLN A 374 24.43 -15.00 11.15
CA GLN A 374 24.73 -15.83 12.31
C GLN A 374 24.77 -17.33 11.98
N PHE A 375 23.82 -17.84 11.19
CA PHE A 375 23.66 -19.29 10.98
C PHE A 375 24.14 -19.80 9.63
N TYR A 376 24.14 -18.95 8.60
CA TYR A 376 24.44 -19.33 7.21
C TYR A 376 25.64 -18.57 6.60
N GLY A 377 26.29 -17.71 7.38
CA GLY A 377 27.57 -17.11 7.00
C GLY A 377 28.72 -18.12 6.94
N ASN A 378 29.90 -17.64 6.55
CA ASN A 378 31.11 -18.46 6.57
C ASN A 378 31.37 -18.94 8.00
N SER A 379 31.27 -20.26 8.24
CA SER A 379 31.81 -21.00 9.41
C SER A 379 30.96 -21.29 10.66
N ASN A 380 29.65 -21.57 10.57
CA ASN A 380 28.92 -22.14 11.73
C ASN A 380 28.31 -23.54 11.46
N ILE A 381 27.09 -23.66 10.93
CA ILE A 381 26.40 -24.97 10.88
C ILE A 381 27.02 -25.96 9.88
N ASN A 382 27.20 -25.56 8.62
CA ASN A 382 27.71 -26.46 7.58
C ASN A 382 29.15 -26.91 7.86
N SER A 383 29.96 -26.06 8.47
CA SER A 383 31.33 -26.40 8.86
C SER A 383 31.34 -27.53 9.90
N ILE A 384 30.48 -27.42 10.93
CA ILE A 384 30.38 -28.43 11.99
C ILE A 384 29.93 -29.78 11.40
N ILE A 385 28.93 -29.77 10.51
CA ILE A 385 28.44 -30.99 9.84
C ILE A 385 29.55 -31.65 9.01
N ILE A 386 30.32 -30.86 8.25
CA ILE A 386 31.47 -31.37 7.48
C ILE A 386 32.50 -32.03 8.41
N THR A 387 32.83 -31.41 9.54
CA THR A 387 33.76 -31.98 10.53
C THR A 387 33.23 -33.31 11.09
N ILE A 388 31.94 -33.37 11.45
CA ILE A 388 31.29 -34.59 11.94
C ILE A 388 31.39 -35.71 10.90
N SER A 389 31.00 -35.44 9.65
CA SER A 389 31.05 -36.44 8.57
C SER A 389 32.49 -36.89 8.25
N GLN A 390 33.46 -35.98 8.29
CA GLN A 390 34.88 -36.34 8.12
C GLN A 390 35.35 -37.28 9.25
N ASN A 391 35.07 -36.94 10.50
CA ASN A 391 35.44 -37.78 11.64
C ASN A 391 34.76 -39.15 11.60
N ALA A 392 33.49 -39.20 11.21
CA ALA A 392 32.78 -40.46 11.03
C ALA A 392 33.36 -41.30 9.89
N ASN A 393 33.69 -40.69 8.75
CA ASN A 393 34.29 -41.38 7.61
C ASN A 393 35.69 -41.93 7.90
N ASP A 394 36.49 -41.23 8.70
CA ASP A 394 37.78 -41.73 9.16
C ASP A 394 37.61 -43.05 9.93
N VAL A 395 36.64 -43.09 10.85
CA VAL A 395 36.34 -44.30 11.63
C VAL A 395 35.75 -45.41 10.75
N LYS A 396 34.83 -45.11 9.82
CA LYS A 396 34.29 -46.09 8.85
C LYS A 396 35.41 -46.76 8.06
N THR A 397 36.36 -45.97 7.58
CA THR A 397 37.47 -46.47 6.76
C THR A 397 38.38 -47.41 7.55
N LEU A 398 38.62 -47.10 8.83
CA LEU A 398 39.44 -47.92 9.72
C LEU A 398 38.71 -49.20 10.16
N PHE A 399 37.47 -49.09 10.62
CA PHE A 399 36.66 -50.24 11.05
C PHE A 399 36.48 -51.29 9.94
N THR A 400 36.34 -50.85 8.68
CA THR A 400 36.25 -51.76 7.52
C THR A 400 37.55 -52.53 7.26
N LYS A 401 38.71 -51.90 7.52
CA LYS A 401 40.02 -52.58 7.43
C LYS A 401 40.16 -53.63 8.52
N ASP A 402 39.75 -53.32 9.75
CA ASP A 402 39.82 -54.26 10.87
C ASP A 402 38.91 -55.48 10.67
N LEU A 403 37.66 -55.29 10.20
CA LEU A 403 36.75 -56.38 9.80
C LEU A 403 37.37 -57.32 8.75
N THR A 404 38.11 -56.76 7.79
CA THR A 404 38.77 -57.54 6.74
C THR A 404 39.88 -58.40 7.33
N ILE A 405 40.69 -57.83 8.23
CA ILE A 405 41.77 -58.52 8.93
C ILE A 405 41.21 -59.60 9.86
N GLU A 406 40.19 -59.31 10.67
CA GLU A 406 39.57 -60.26 11.61
C GLU A 406 38.98 -61.49 10.88
N LYS A 407 38.34 -61.28 9.74
CA LYS A 407 37.84 -62.37 8.89
C LYS A 407 38.97 -63.25 8.36
N GLU A 408 40.07 -62.66 7.90
CA GLU A 408 41.25 -63.40 7.46
C GLU A 408 41.90 -64.18 8.62
N LEU A 409 41.98 -63.58 9.81
CA LEU A 409 42.54 -64.22 11.00
C LEU A 409 41.68 -65.38 11.51
N THR A 410 40.36 -65.22 11.55
CA THR A 410 39.42 -66.29 11.92
C THR A 410 39.52 -67.48 10.96
N GLN A 411 39.69 -67.21 9.66
CA GLN A 411 39.91 -68.27 8.67
C GLN A 411 41.24 -69.01 8.90
N ILE A 412 42.30 -68.30 9.27
CA ILE A 412 43.59 -68.92 9.60
C ILE A 412 43.46 -69.79 10.86
N GLN A 413 42.80 -69.30 11.91
CA GLN A 413 42.57 -70.06 13.15
C GLN A 413 41.74 -71.32 12.91
N ASN A 414 40.63 -71.22 12.17
CA ASN A 414 39.82 -72.39 11.82
C ASN A 414 40.60 -73.42 11.00
N ARG A 415 41.46 -72.96 10.07
CA ARG A 415 42.34 -73.86 9.30
C ARG A 415 43.35 -74.55 10.20
N LEU A 416 43.96 -73.84 11.15
CA LEU A 416 44.92 -74.41 12.10
C LEU A 416 44.25 -75.44 13.02
N GLU A 417 43.04 -75.16 13.51
CA GLU A 417 42.29 -76.09 14.36
C GLU A 417 41.89 -77.37 13.61
N ASN A 418 41.44 -77.24 12.35
CA ASN A 418 41.15 -78.38 11.49
C ASN A 418 42.39 -79.27 11.25
N ILE A 419 43.54 -78.65 11.03
CA ILE A 419 44.82 -79.37 10.85
C ILE A 419 45.23 -80.09 12.15
N LYS A 420 45.05 -79.45 13.31
CA LYS A 420 45.32 -80.03 14.63
C LYS A 420 44.44 -81.24 14.92
N ASN A 421 43.14 -81.14 14.63
CA ASN A 421 42.19 -82.23 14.81
C ASN A 421 42.51 -83.43 13.90
N ALA A 422 42.79 -83.18 12.61
CA ALA A 422 43.18 -84.22 11.66
C ALA A 422 44.52 -84.90 12.01
N ALA A 423 45.47 -84.16 12.62
CA ALA A 423 46.74 -84.71 13.09
C ALA A 423 46.56 -85.61 14.33
N HIS A 424 45.63 -85.26 15.22
CA HIS A 424 45.28 -86.07 16.39
C HIS A 424 44.57 -87.37 16.02
N GLU A 425 43.63 -87.32 15.07
CA GLU A 425 42.91 -88.52 14.58
C GLU A 425 43.83 -89.55 13.92
N ASN A 426 44.89 -89.11 13.25
CA ASN A 426 45.87 -89.98 12.58
C ASN A 426 46.97 -90.55 13.50
N ARG A 427 46.94 -90.27 14.82
CA ARG A 427 47.95 -90.70 15.83
C ARG A 427 49.40 -90.43 15.41
N ASN A 428 49.64 -89.38 14.63
CA ASN A 428 50.97 -89.08 14.11
C ASN A 428 51.63 -87.99 14.98
N GLU A 429 52.32 -88.42 16.03
CA GLU A 429 52.93 -87.54 17.05
C GLU A 429 53.90 -86.49 16.47
N GLN A 430 54.57 -86.79 15.35
CA GLN A 430 55.44 -85.82 14.67
C GLN A 430 54.65 -84.69 14.01
N ILE A 431 53.53 -85.00 13.35
CA ILE A 431 52.67 -83.97 12.75
C ILE A 431 51.95 -83.17 13.85
N ALA A 432 51.49 -83.81 14.92
CA ALA A 432 50.91 -83.10 16.06
C ALA A 432 51.93 -82.15 16.74
N LYS A 433 53.19 -82.59 16.93
CA LYS A 433 54.28 -81.70 17.41
C LYS A 433 54.58 -80.57 16.44
N TYR A 434 54.61 -80.84 15.14
CA TYR A 434 54.89 -79.83 14.11
C TYR A 434 53.75 -78.81 14.01
N VAL A 435 52.49 -79.26 14.10
CA VAL A 435 51.30 -78.40 14.12
C VAL A 435 51.25 -77.59 15.40
N ASN A 436 51.56 -78.14 16.58
CA ASN A 436 51.71 -77.35 17.81
C ASN A 436 52.88 -76.37 17.73
N THR A 437 53.97 -76.72 17.03
CA THR A 437 55.10 -75.80 16.83
C THR A 437 54.72 -74.67 15.89
N ILE A 438 53.98 -74.94 14.81
CA ILE A 438 53.43 -73.93 13.90
C ILE A 438 52.34 -73.11 14.59
N HIS A 439 51.51 -73.71 15.43
CA HIS A 439 50.49 -73.02 16.21
C HIS A 439 51.13 -72.07 17.22
N ASN A 440 52.12 -72.55 17.98
CA ASN A 440 52.90 -71.72 18.92
C ASN A 440 53.75 -70.67 18.19
N TYR A 441 54.29 -70.98 17.01
CA TYR A 441 55.01 -70.02 16.18
C TYR A 441 54.05 -68.98 15.60
N ALA A 442 52.87 -69.39 15.14
CA ALA A 442 51.82 -68.49 14.71
C ALA A 442 51.39 -67.60 15.89
N GLU A 443 51.12 -68.15 17.08
CA GLU A 443 50.83 -67.41 18.31
C GLU A 443 51.96 -66.42 18.67
N HIS A 444 53.22 -66.85 18.51
CA HIS A 444 54.38 -66.01 18.77
C HIS A 444 54.52 -64.89 17.72
N GLN A 445 54.25 -65.17 16.45
CA GLN A 445 54.20 -64.17 15.38
C GLN A 445 53.00 -63.24 15.54
N PHE A 446 51.85 -63.74 15.98
CA PHE A 446 50.69 -62.96 16.42
C PHE A 446 51.08 -61.99 17.55
N THR A 447 51.92 -62.44 18.48
CA THR A 447 52.45 -61.63 19.57
C THR A 447 53.54 -60.63 19.12
N LYS A 448 54.21 -60.88 17.98
CA LYS A 448 55.15 -59.93 17.35
C LYS A 448 54.45 -58.87 16.49
N ILE A 449 53.44 -59.25 15.71
CA ILE A 449 52.57 -58.34 14.94
C ILE A 449 51.85 -57.37 15.90
N LYS A 450 51.50 -57.84 17.09
CA LYS A 450 51.00 -57.07 18.24
C LYS A 450 51.93 -55.93 18.71
N ASN A 451 53.23 -55.93 18.37
CA ASN A 451 54.26 -55.08 18.99
C ASN A 451 55.22 -54.39 17.98
N ASN A 452 54.72 -53.63 16.98
CA ASN A 452 55.45 -52.60 16.17
C ASN A 452 55.90 -53.02 14.72
N PRO A 453 56.41 -52.11 13.85
CA PRO A 453 55.72 -51.38 12.78
C PRO A 453 56.01 -51.85 11.32
N ASN A 454 56.68 -52.98 11.10
CA ASN A 454 57.16 -53.39 9.77
C ASN A 454 56.19 -54.32 9.01
N LYS A 455 55.13 -53.72 8.44
CA LYS A 455 54.12 -54.42 7.63
C LYS A 455 54.68 -55.14 6.39
N ASP A 456 55.76 -54.60 5.80
CA ASP A 456 56.31 -55.11 4.53
C ASP A 456 57.16 -56.38 4.70
N GLU A 457 57.85 -56.54 5.84
CA GLU A 457 58.57 -57.79 6.16
C GLU A 457 57.62 -58.96 6.38
N ILE A 458 56.45 -58.70 6.98
CA ILE A 458 55.43 -59.71 7.23
C ILE A 458 54.82 -60.20 5.90
N TRP A 459 54.54 -59.28 4.97
CA TRP A 459 53.96 -59.63 3.68
C TRP A 459 54.92 -60.45 2.81
N ASN A 460 56.21 -60.07 2.79
CA ASN A 460 57.26 -60.85 2.11
C ASN A 460 57.39 -62.28 2.68
N THR A 461 57.29 -62.41 4.01
CA THR A 461 57.38 -63.72 4.66
C THR A 461 56.16 -64.60 4.37
N MET A 462 54.96 -64.01 4.27
CA MET A 462 53.74 -64.73 3.88
C MET A 462 53.78 -65.21 2.41
N GLU A 463 54.36 -64.42 1.50
CA GLU A 463 54.60 -64.82 0.11
C GLU A 463 55.56 -66.01 0.01
N ILE A 464 56.64 -65.99 0.80
CA ILE A 464 57.59 -67.11 0.88
C ILE A 464 56.91 -68.39 1.36
N ILE A 465 56.03 -68.30 2.37
CA ILE A 465 55.26 -69.45 2.89
C ILE A 465 54.25 -69.96 1.86
N ARG A 466 53.57 -69.08 1.11
CA ARG A 466 52.64 -69.46 0.03
C ARG A 466 53.34 -70.22 -1.10
N ASN A 467 54.56 -69.82 -1.43
CA ASN A 467 55.32 -70.39 -2.54
C ASN A 467 56.13 -71.64 -2.16
N TYR A 468 56.19 -72.02 -0.89
CA TYR A 468 57.01 -73.15 -0.45
C TYR A 468 56.44 -74.53 -0.83
N ASN A 469 55.20 -74.59 -1.35
CA ASN A 469 54.56 -75.82 -1.86
C ASN A 469 54.17 -75.73 -3.34
N LYS A 470 54.76 -74.79 -4.09
CA LYS A 470 54.95 -74.95 -5.53
C LYS A 470 56.36 -75.46 -5.77
#